data_AF-A0A5E8CJK3-F1
#
_entry.id   AF-A0A5E8CJK3-F1
#
_cell.length_a   1.000
_cell.length_b   1.000
_cell.length_c   1.000
_cell.angle_alpha   90.00
_cell.angle_beta   90.00
_cell.angle_gamma   90.00
#
_symmetry.space_group_name_H-M   'P 1'
#
loop_
_entity.id
_entity.type
_entity.pdbx_description
1 polymer ?
#
loop_
_entity_poly.entity_id
_entity_poly.type
_entity_poly.pdbx_seq_one_letter_code
_entity_poly.pdbx_strand_id
1 'polypeptide(L)'
;MSINLNKVKNISGPVSVVSLNGEINGNKKKIVLFGDYHYPMVDQNECKDYDSISIKQYLINVFKDTDKPIDFFLEISPSMFETVKQEDKSYVDIYLNNLRYFFVNEMQNPSFKNVRYQYSDIRKIIYTILHDFLTNNATLENIVKYRNIYDTDIEFLIEKANIVSDSINIIIKALKSNLEEFNKMIQEASEEKKFYMKNIRKIVFNYNHQEVKDQIRQILKIIIVGIKESMQKIINQLKKIQKNKAKKKYSYYDLDKAILKLSQDLYRNLHMTSGFYVMLTDLYTVRRMLDKNYINTAVFYGGAQHMTDILNILVNNFGFNVIDKFSQQDLLITIDRQYFNKYYKEYNQDYLDEKEYYILNQCVDVSNFKKPII
;
A
#
# COMPACT_ATOMS: atom_id res chain seq x y z
N MET A 1 -4.89 32.95 -10.93
CA MET A 1 -4.56 33.67 -9.67
C MET A 1 -3.54 32.83 -8.92
N SER A 2 -2.48 33.44 -8.36
CA SER A 2 -1.54 32.75 -7.48
C SER A 2 -2.15 32.61 -6.09
N ILE A 3 -2.04 31.43 -5.48
CA ILE A 3 -2.55 31.18 -4.12
C ILE A 3 -1.46 31.57 -3.14
N ASN A 4 -1.78 32.41 -2.15
CA ASN A 4 -0.83 32.72 -1.08
C ASN A 4 -0.76 31.53 -0.11
N LEU A 5 0.22 30.65 -0.29
CA LEU A 5 0.40 29.45 0.52
C LEU A 5 0.51 29.73 2.03
N ASN A 6 0.98 30.92 2.44
CA ASN A 6 1.06 31.28 3.86
C ASN A 6 -0.31 31.44 4.53
N LYS A 7 -1.35 31.73 3.75
CA LYS A 7 -2.72 31.91 4.25
C LYS A 7 -3.56 30.63 4.22
N VAL A 8 -3.10 29.58 3.55
CA VAL A 8 -3.83 28.30 3.44
C VAL A 8 -3.96 27.66 4.81
N LYS A 9 -5.18 27.39 5.25
CA LYS A 9 -5.48 26.69 6.51
C LYS A 9 -5.88 25.25 6.27
N ASN A 10 -6.68 25.00 5.24
CA ASN A 10 -7.23 23.70 4.97
C ASN A 10 -6.92 23.24 3.55
N ILE A 11 -6.59 21.95 3.40
CA ILE A 11 -6.36 21.32 2.10
C ILE A 11 -7.37 20.17 1.94
N SER A 12 -8.19 20.25 0.91
CA SER A 12 -9.18 19.23 0.54
C SER A 12 -8.51 18.06 -0.19
N GLY A 13 -8.91 16.85 0.17
CA GLY A 13 -8.47 15.59 -0.44
C GLY A 13 -7.85 14.59 0.53
N PRO A 14 -6.79 14.95 1.27
CA PRO A 14 -6.20 14.06 2.27
C PRO A 14 -6.99 14.10 3.60
N VAL A 15 -6.92 13.01 4.36
CA VAL A 15 -7.38 12.91 5.76
C VAL A 15 -6.24 13.05 6.77
N SER A 16 -5.01 12.91 6.29
CA SER A 16 -3.81 13.00 7.12
C SER A 16 -2.62 13.56 6.33
N VAL A 17 -1.74 14.27 7.02
CA VAL A 17 -0.48 14.78 6.49
C VAL A 17 0.60 14.74 7.56
N VAL A 18 1.80 14.29 7.19
CA VAL A 18 2.97 14.22 8.07
C VAL A 18 4.20 14.75 7.35
N SER A 19 4.92 15.69 7.97
CA SER A 19 6.22 16.18 7.51
C SER A 19 7.32 15.61 8.38
N LEU A 20 8.34 15.03 7.76
CA LEU A 20 9.46 14.37 8.42
C LEU A 20 10.79 14.89 7.91
N ASN A 21 11.79 14.93 8.80
CA ASN A 21 13.19 15.13 8.44
C ASN A 21 14.04 13.95 8.93
N GLY A 22 15.02 13.57 8.12
CA GLY A 22 15.99 12.54 8.46
C GLY A 22 17.25 12.67 7.63
N GLU A 23 18.16 11.74 7.81
CA GLU A 23 19.42 11.68 7.09
C GLU A 23 19.75 10.23 6.74
N ILE A 24 20.19 9.98 5.51
CA ILE A 24 20.64 8.67 5.06
C ILE A 24 22.02 8.84 4.44
N ASN A 25 23.04 8.19 5.00
CA ASN A 25 24.42 8.28 4.51
C ASN A 25 24.90 9.74 4.28
N GLY A 26 24.67 10.65 5.23
CA GLY A 26 25.07 12.05 5.09
C GLY A 26 24.11 12.92 4.27
N ASN A 27 23.10 12.32 3.64
CA ASN A 27 22.16 13.02 2.78
C ASN A 27 20.88 13.40 3.55
N LYS A 28 20.71 14.69 3.81
CA LYS A 28 19.52 15.22 4.49
C LYS A 28 18.29 15.11 3.60
N LYS A 29 17.23 14.54 4.16
CA LYS A 29 15.97 14.24 3.48
C LYS A 29 14.80 14.87 4.23
N LYS A 30 13.95 15.57 3.50
CA LYS A 30 12.63 16.04 3.91
C LYS A 30 11.58 15.21 3.18
N ILE A 31 10.66 14.61 3.91
CA ILE A 31 9.61 13.76 3.35
C ILE A 31 8.26 14.27 3.85
N VAL A 32 7.33 14.50 2.94
CA VAL A 32 5.95 14.89 3.26
C VAL A 32 5.04 13.78 2.77
N LEU A 33 4.24 13.21 3.65
CA LEU A 33 3.31 12.13 3.36
C LEU A 33 1.88 12.68 3.47
N PHE A 34 1.08 12.52 2.43
CA PHE A 34 -0.35 12.76 2.42
C PHE A 34 -1.09 11.42 2.31
N GLY A 35 -2.06 11.21 3.18
CA GLY A 35 -2.91 10.02 3.22
C GLY A 35 -4.36 10.39 2.94
N ASP A 36 -5.04 9.63 2.08
CA ASP A 36 -6.47 9.75 1.83
C ASP A 36 -7.23 8.43 2.04
N TYR A 37 -8.55 8.49 2.01
CA TYR A 37 -9.37 7.34 1.73
C TYR A 37 -9.74 7.36 0.26
N HIS A 38 -9.54 6.24 -0.44
CA HIS A 38 -9.91 6.07 -1.84
C HIS A 38 -11.43 5.94 -2.01
N TYR A 39 -12.19 6.91 -1.51
CA TYR A 39 -13.64 6.89 -1.65
C TYR A 39 -14.05 6.94 -3.13
N PRO A 40 -15.13 6.24 -3.47
CA PRO A 40 -15.77 6.40 -4.77
C PRO A 40 -16.01 7.88 -5.07
N MET A 41 -16.04 8.20 -6.36
CA MET A 41 -16.24 9.55 -6.87
C MET A 41 -17.43 10.29 -6.22
N VAL A 42 -18.54 9.58 -5.99
CA VAL A 42 -19.78 10.13 -5.43
C VAL A 42 -19.69 10.45 -3.94
N ASP A 43 -18.67 9.91 -3.25
CA ASP A 43 -18.49 10.03 -1.80
C ASP A 43 -17.29 10.93 -1.44
N GLN A 44 -16.60 11.50 -2.44
CA GLN A 44 -15.49 12.43 -2.21
C GLN A 44 -16.04 13.82 -1.88
N ASN A 45 -15.87 14.25 -0.63
CA ASN A 45 -16.22 15.59 -0.18
C ASN A 45 -14.97 16.43 0.15
N GLU A 46 -15.12 17.75 0.04
CA GLU A 46 -14.07 18.72 0.33
C GLU A 46 -14.12 19.24 1.78
N CYS A 47 -13.13 20.05 2.16
CA CYS A 47 -13.18 20.82 3.39
C CYS A 47 -14.41 21.74 3.42
N LYS A 48 -14.98 21.96 4.62
CA LYS A 48 -16.11 22.89 4.81
C LYS A 48 -15.71 24.37 4.75
N ASP A 49 -14.41 24.66 4.82
CA ASP A 49 -13.89 26.02 4.78
C ASP A 49 -13.93 26.58 3.34
N TYR A 50 -14.57 27.75 3.16
CA TYR A 50 -14.67 28.43 1.88
C TYR A 50 -13.30 28.84 1.30
N ASP A 51 -12.30 29.07 2.16
CA ASP A 51 -10.95 29.42 1.76
C ASP A 51 -10.04 28.19 1.57
N SER A 52 -10.60 26.97 1.68
CA SER A 52 -9.84 25.75 1.44
C SER A 52 -9.44 25.62 -0.03
N ILE A 53 -8.37 24.86 -0.25
CA ILE A 53 -7.87 24.58 -1.60
C ILE A 53 -7.75 23.07 -1.79
N SER A 54 -7.94 22.59 -3.02
CA SER A 54 -7.70 21.18 -3.34
C SER A 54 -6.21 20.84 -3.24
N ILE A 55 -5.90 19.57 -2.94
CA ILE A 55 -4.51 19.07 -2.94
C ILE A 55 -3.81 19.32 -4.28
N LYS A 56 -4.51 19.21 -5.41
CA LYS A 56 -3.99 19.55 -6.74
C LYS A 56 -3.55 21.01 -6.80
N GLN A 57 -4.42 21.94 -6.38
CA GLN A 57 -4.09 23.36 -6.35
C GLN A 57 -2.90 23.65 -5.43
N TYR A 58 -2.87 23.05 -4.24
CA TYR A 58 -1.75 23.19 -3.31
C TYR A 58 -0.42 22.76 -3.96
N LEU A 59 -0.36 21.55 -4.53
CA LEU A 59 0.83 21.01 -5.19
C LEU A 59 1.28 21.87 -6.37
N ILE A 60 0.36 22.30 -7.24
CA ILE A 60 0.69 23.18 -8.38
C ILE A 60 1.34 24.49 -7.91
N ASN A 61 0.83 25.12 -6.84
CA ASN A 61 1.42 26.36 -6.36
C ASN A 61 2.82 26.12 -5.76
N VAL A 62 3.00 25.04 -4.98
CA VAL A 62 4.33 24.65 -4.49
C VAL A 62 5.31 24.37 -5.65
N PHE A 63 4.87 23.65 -6.67
CA PHE A 63 5.73 23.24 -7.79
C PHE A 63 6.13 24.39 -8.71
N LYS A 64 5.29 25.44 -8.81
CA LYS A 64 5.63 26.67 -9.53
C LYS A 64 6.70 27.50 -8.82
N ASP A 65 6.60 27.56 -7.50
CA ASP A 65 7.38 28.50 -6.70
C ASP A 65 8.69 27.91 -6.17
N THR A 66 8.87 26.58 -6.26
CA THR A 66 10.09 25.91 -5.77
C THR A 66 11.29 26.11 -6.71
N ASP A 67 12.40 26.52 -6.14
CA ASP A 67 13.74 26.48 -6.76
C ASP A 67 14.47 25.16 -6.48
N LYS A 68 13.97 24.35 -5.55
CA LYS A 68 14.56 23.08 -5.13
C LYS A 68 13.93 21.87 -5.83
N PRO A 69 14.73 20.84 -6.16
CA PRO A 69 14.20 19.59 -6.68
C PRO A 69 13.23 18.90 -5.73
N ILE A 70 12.07 18.49 -6.24
CA ILE A 70 11.06 17.71 -5.53
C ILE A 70 10.81 16.41 -6.31
N ASP A 71 10.82 15.27 -5.62
CA ASP A 71 10.28 14.02 -6.16
C ASP A 71 8.86 13.81 -5.64
N PHE A 72 7.89 13.91 -6.54
CA PHE A 72 6.49 13.65 -6.24
C PHE A 72 6.13 12.21 -6.58
N PHE A 73 5.79 11.45 -5.53
CA PHE A 73 5.33 10.08 -5.58
C PHE A 73 3.80 10.03 -5.46
N LEU A 74 3.14 9.37 -6.41
CA LEU A 74 1.70 9.14 -6.36
C LEU A 74 1.40 7.62 -6.39
N GLU A 75 0.47 7.19 -5.54
CA GLU A 75 -0.15 5.86 -5.61
C GLU A 75 -0.99 5.71 -6.88
N ILE A 76 -0.29 5.41 -7.96
CA ILE A 76 -0.86 5.07 -9.26
C ILE A 76 0.04 4.01 -9.90
N SER A 77 -0.56 3.08 -10.65
CA SER A 77 0.23 2.12 -11.45
C SER A 77 0.36 2.61 -12.89
N PRO A 78 1.46 2.29 -13.60
CA PRO A 78 1.60 2.62 -15.02
C PRO A 78 0.46 2.09 -15.90
N SER A 79 -0.20 0.99 -15.50
CA SER A 79 -1.36 0.46 -16.23
C SER A 79 -2.60 1.33 -16.18
N MET A 80 -2.70 2.23 -15.19
CA MET A 80 -3.85 3.14 -15.06
C MET A 80 -3.69 4.40 -15.92
N PHE A 81 -2.56 4.59 -16.60
CA PHE A 81 -2.31 5.83 -17.33
C PHE A 81 -3.26 6.01 -18.51
N GLU A 82 -3.59 4.92 -19.22
CA GLU A 82 -4.51 4.99 -20.35
C GLU A 82 -5.97 5.15 -19.91
N THR A 83 -6.38 4.50 -18.81
CA THR A 83 -7.74 4.67 -18.26
C THR A 83 -7.97 6.09 -17.76
N VAL A 84 -6.99 6.65 -17.04
CA VAL A 84 -7.04 8.04 -16.54
C VAL A 84 -7.16 9.06 -17.68
N LYS A 85 -6.58 8.80 -18.86
CA LYS A 85 -6.72 9.68 -20.04
C LYS A 85 -8.09 9.58 -20.71
N GLN A 86 -8.69 8.39 -20.68
CA GLN A 86 -9.98 8.14 -21.34
C GLN A 86 -11.17 8.67 -20.53
N GLU A 87 -11.03 8.78 -19.20
CA GLU A 87 -12.07 9.30 -18.30
C GLU A 87 -12.25 10.83 -18.35
N ASP A 88 -11.61 11.51 -19.29
CA ASP A 88 -11.57 12.97 -19.39
C ASP A 88 -12.80 13.54 -20.14
N LYS A 89 -13.79 14.04 -19.37
CA LYS A 89 -14.57 15.28 -19.67
C LYS A 89 -15.69 15.64 -18.67
N SER A 90 -16.21 14.72 -17.84
CA SER A 90 -17.43 15.00 -17.05
C SER A 90 -17.27 15.14 -15.53
N TYR A 91 -16.06 14.95 -14.97
CA TYR A 91 -15.87 14.84 -13.51
C TYR A 91 -14.84 15.84 -12.95
N VAL A 92 -15.06 17.12 -13.22
CA VAL A 92 -14.18 18.23 -12.79
C VAL A 92 -14.17 18.42 -11.26
N ASP A 93 -15.14 17.86 -10.53
CA ASP A 93 -15.38 18.16 -9.11
C ASP A 93 -14.73 17.18 -8.10
N ILE A 94 -13.76 16.36 -8.53
CA ILE A 94 -13.26 15.22 -7.74
C ILE A 94 -11.74 15.29 -7.55
N TYR A 95 -11.25 15.44 -6.33
CA TYR A 95 -9.83 15.75 -6.11
C TYR A 95 -8.88 14.60 -6.49
N LEU A 96 -9.22 13.31 -6.27
CA LEU A 96 -8.30 12.20 -6.54
C LEU A 96 -8.11 11.94 -8.03
N ASN A 97 -9.19 11.95 -8.81
CA ASN A 97 -9.11 11.80 -10.27
C ASN A 97 -8.43 13.00 -10.91
N ASN A 98 -8.74 14.21 -10.43
CA ASN A 98 -8.03 15.43 -10.83
C ASN A 98 -6.52 15.33 -10.55
N LEU A 99 -6.13 14.78 -9.39
CA LEU A 99 -4.73 14.61 -9.02
C LEU A 99 -4.04 13.55 -9.88
N ARG A 100 -4.69 12.41 -10.15
CA ARG A 100 -4.19 11.35 -11.03
C ARG A 100 -4.01 11.85 -12.46
N TYR A 101 -4.99 12.56 -13.00
CA TYR A 101 -4.92 13.16 -14.32
C TYR A 101 -3.78 14.17 -14.43
N PHE A 102 -3.69 15.09 -13.46
CA PHE A 102 -2.57 16.03 -13.33
C PHE A 102 -1.22 15.30 -13.34
N PHE A 103 -1.08 14.26 -12.50
CA PHE A 103 0.15 13.48 -12.39
C PHE A 103 0.53 12.80 -13.72
N VAL A 104 -0.42 12.14 -14.39
CA VAL A 104 -0.16 11.43 -15.65
C VAL A 104 0.26 12.41 -16.75
N ASN A 105 -0.42 13.55 -16.86
CA ASN A 105 -0.08 14.58 -17.84
C ASN A 105 1.31 15.14 -17.62
N GLU A 106 1.63 15.49 -16.38
CA GLU A 106 2.94 16.04 -16.02
C GLU A 106 4.08 15.02 -16.12
N MET A 107 3.80 13.74 -15.91
CA MET A 107 4.80 12.69 -16.12
C MET A 107 5.16 12.52 -17.60
N GLN A 108 4.23 12.82 -18.52
CA GLN A 108 4.43 12.71 -19.97
C GLN A 108 4.95 14.00 -20.60
N ASN A 109 4.43 15.15 -20.13
CA ASN A 109 4.76 16.48 -20.60
C ASN A 109 5.08 17.38 -19.39
N PRO A 110 6.27 17.23 -18.77
CA PRO A 110 6.59 17.97 -17.55
C PRO A 110 6.60 19.48 -17.79
N SER A 111 5.77 20.21 -17.05
CA SER A 111 5.73 21.67 -17.10
C SER A 111 6.52 22.33 -15.96
N PHE A 112 6.78 21.61 -14.86
CA PHE A 112 7.56 22.10 -13.71
C PHE A 112 9.00 21.57 -13.74
N LYS A 113 9.96 22.47 -13.98
CA LYS A 113 11.39 22.12 -14.18
C LYS A 113 12.04 21.41 -12.98
N ASN A 114 11.58 21.71 -11.76
CA ASN A 114 12.17 21.21 -10.53
C ASN A 114 11.40 20.03 -9.92
N VAL A 115 10.46 19.42 -10.66
CA VAL A 115 9.64 18.33 -10.15
C VAL A 115 9.88 17.06 -10.97
N ARG A 116 10.10 15.95 -10.27
CA ARG A 116 10.18 14.60 -10.85
C ARG A 116 9.00 13.77 -10.40
N TYR A 117 8.29 13.20 -11.35
CA TYR A 117 7.09 12.40 -11.11
C TYR A 117 7.44 10.91 -11.01
N GLN A 118 6.98 10.24 -9.95
CA GLN A 118 7.30 8.85 -9.64
C GLN A 118 6.02 8.08 -9.28
N TYR A 119 5.73 7.00 -9.98
CA TYR A 119 4.67 6.09 -9.54
C TYR A 119 5.18 5.25 -8.36
N SER A 120 4.33 5.01 -7.36
CA SER A 120 4.62 4.10 -6.25
C SER A 120 4.01 2.71 -6.44
N ASP A 121 2.84 2.59 -7.10
CA ASP A 121 2.11 1.32 -7.17
C ASP A 121 2.70 0.34 -8.21
N ILE A 122 3.21 -0.78 -7.70
CA ILE A 122 3.82 -1.86 -8.50
C ILE A 122 2.99 -3.15 -8.50
N ARG A 123 1.76 -3.12 -7.94
CA ARG A 123 0.93 -4.30 -7.70
C ARG A 123 0.20 -4.83 -8.92
N LYS A 124 0.37 -4.30 -10.14
CA LYS A 124 -0.43 -4.70 -11.32
C LYS A 124 -0.72 -6.21 -11.45
N ILE A 125 0.30 -7.04 -11.35
CA ILE A 125 0.13 -8.50 -11.50
C ILE A 125 -0.46 -9.18 -10.26
N ILE A 126 -0.17 -8.59 -9.11
CA ILE A 126 -0.69 -9.01 -7.82
C ILE A 126 -2.18 -8.68 -7.78
N TYR A 127 -2.61 -7.56 -8.35
CA TYR A 127 -4.02 -7.23 -8.50
C TYR A 127 -4.74 -8.33 -9.23
N THR A 128 -4.22 -8.93 -10.30
CA THR A 128 -4.91 -10.07 -10.94
C THR A 128 -5.05 -11.25 -9.98
N ILE A 129 -3.98 -11.63 -9.28
CA ILE A 129 -3.99 -12.76 -8.32
C ILE A 129 -4.92 -12.49 -7.12
N LEU A 130 -4.83 -11.29 -6.55
CA LEU A 130 -5.63 -10.86 -5.40
C LEU A 130 -7.07 -10.58 -5.78
N HIS A 131 -7.31 -9.93 -6.91
CA HIS A 131 -8.63 -9.68 -7.44
C HIS A 131 -9.33 -11.01 -7.66
N ASP A 132 -8.72 -11.98 -8.33
CA ASP A 132 -9.31 -13.32 -8.47
C ASP A 132 -9.59 -14.01 -7.12
N PHE A 133 -8.77 -13.75 -6.10
CA PHE A 133 -8.97 -14.28 -4.75
C PHE A 133 -10.06 -13.52 -3.96
N LEU A 134 -10.24 -12.22 -4.22
CA LEU A 134 -11.13 -11.29 -3.51
C LEU A 134 -12.50 -11.13 -4.20
N THR A 135 -12.56 -11.17 -5.53
CA THR A 135 -13.76 -10.88 -6.33
C THR A 135 -14.49 -12.10 -6.82
N ASN A 136 -13.92 -13.29 -6.65
CA ASN A 136 -14.73 -14.51 -6.57
C ASN A 136 -15.43 -14.61 -5.20
N ASN A 137 -15.96 -13.47 -4.76
CA ASN A 137 -16.63 -13.26 -3.49
C ASN A 137 -17.80 -14.22 -3.36
N ALA A 138 -18.42 -14.66 -4.47
CA ALA A 138 -19.46 -15.69 -4.44
C ALA A 138 -19.03 -16.94 -3.67
N THR A 139 -17.81 -17.47 -3.84
CA THR A 139 -17.37 -18.65 -3.09
C THR A 139 -17.21 -18.35 -1.60
N LEU A 140 -16.56 -17.22 -1.25
CA LEU A 140 -16.32 -16.84 0.14
C LEU A 140 -17.63 -16.44 0.85
N GLU A 141 -18.44 -15.60 0.21
CA GLU A 141 -19.78 -15.22 0.63
C GLU A 141 -20.67 -16.44 0.78
N ASN A 142 -20.62 -17.42 -0.12
CA ASN A 142 -21.39 -18.65 0.02
C ASN A 142 -20.94 -19.46 1.24
N ILE A 143 -19.62 -19.58 1.48
CA ILE A 143 -19.07 -20.25 2.66
C ILE A 143 -19.49 -19.53 3.95
N VAL A 144 -19.44 -18.19 3.96
CA VAL A 144 -19.81 -17.36 5.13
C VAL A 144 -21.31 -17.39 5.38
N LYS A 145 -22.12 -17.16 4.34
CA LYS A 145 -23.57 -16.98 4.41
C LYS A 145 -24.32 -18.29 4.55
N TYR A 146 -23.99 -19.29 3.74
CA TYR A 146 -24.71 -20.57 3.71
C TYR A 146 -24.03 -21.67 4.51
N ARG A 147 -22.83 -21.39 5.07
CA ARG A 147 -22.06 -22.33 5.87
C ARG A 147 -21.91 -23.70 5.21
N ASN A 148 -21.78 -23.67 3.89
CA ASN A 148 -21.60 -24.84 3.05
C ASN A 148 -20.33 -24.68 2.23
N ILE A 149 -19.62 -25.78 2.03
CA ILE A 149 -18.38 -25.80 1.26
C ILE A 149 -18.31 -27.09 0.45
N TYR A 150 -18.25 -26.97 -0.87
CA TYR A 150 -18.08 -28.08 -1.80
C TYR A 150 -16.59 -28.45 -1.93
N ASP A 151 -16.30 -29.65 -2.44
CA ASP A 151 -14.91 -30.07 -2.62
C ASP A 151 -14.19 -29.22 -3.68
N THR A 152 -14.93 -28.76 -4.70
CA THR A 152 -14.46 -27.79 -5.69
C THR A 152 -14.08 -26.44 -5.06
N ASP A 153 -14.82 -25.98 -4.04
CA ASP A 153 -14.47 -24.74 -3.31
C ASP A 153 -13.16 -24.93 -2.54
N ILE A 154 -12.97 -26.09 -1.92
CA ILE A 154 -11.73 -26.42 -1.20
C ILE A 154 -10.54 -26.46 -2.16
N GLU A 155 -10.69 -27.11 -3.31
CA GLU A 155 -9.65 -27.19 -4.33
C GLU A 155 -9.26 -25.80 -4.85
N PHE A 156 -10.26 -24.97 -5.17
CA PHE A 156 -10.07 -23.58 -5.57
C PHE A 156 -9.30 -22.78 -4.51
N LEU A 157 -9.73 -22.85 -3.23
CA LEU A 157 -9.07 -22.11 -2.15
C LEU A 157 -7.62 -22.59 -1.91
N ILE A 158 -7.36 -23.90 -2.03
CA ILE A 158 -6.00 -24.46 -1.95
C ILE A 158 -5.14 -23.96 -3.11
N GLU A 159 -5.66 -23.96 -4.34
CA GLU A 159 -4.97 -23.44 -5.51
C GLU A 159 -4.55 -21.98 -5.29
N LYS A 160 -5.48 -21.11 -4.88
CA LYS A 160 -5.19 -19.70 -4.65
C LYS A 160 -4.19 -19.48 -3.50
N ALA A 161 -4.31 -20.21 -2.40
CA ALA A 161 -3.33 -20.16 -1.32
C ALA A 161 -1.93 -20.63 -1.77
N ASN A 162 -1.84 -21.58 -2.70
CA ASN A 162 -0.56 -21.99 -3.29
C ASN A 162 0.03 -20.91 -4.18
N ILE A 163 -0.77 -20.14 -4.95
CA ILE A 163 -0.28 -19.01 -5.75
C ILE A 163 0.34 -17.93 -4.86
N VAL A 164 -0.30 -17.60 -3.74
CA VAL A 164 0.27 -16.67 -2.73
C VAL A 164 1.57 -17.26 -2.15
N SER A 165 1.57 -18.55 -1.80
CA SER A 165 2.76 -19.24 -1.28
C SER A 165 3.93 -19.23 -2.28
N ASP A 166 3.67 -19.43 -3.56
CA ASP A 166 4.64 -19.33 -4.65
C ASP A 166 5.23 -17.91 -4.76
N SER A 167 4.38 -16.90 -4.64
CA SER A 167 4.79 -15.49 -4.65
C SER A 167 5.71 -15.14 -3.48
N ILE A 168 5.43 -15.70 -2.30
CA ILE A 168 6.28 -15.58 -1.10
C ILE A 168 7.61 -16.32 -1.31
N ASN A 169 7.57 -17.52 -1.87
CA ASN A 169 8.75 -18.33 -2.14
C ASN A 169 9.72 -17.67 -3.13
N ILE A 170 9.22 -16.90 -4.09
CA ILE A 170 10.04 -16.07 -4.99
C ILE A 170 10.88 -15.07 -4.17
N ILE A 171 10.27 -14.39 -3.20
CA ILE A 171 10.99 -13.41 -2.37
C ILE A 171 11.98 -14.12 -1.45
N ILE A 172 11.60 -15.26 -0.87
CA ILE A 172 12.52 -16.08 -0.07
C ILE A 172 13.74 -16.48 -0.90
N LYS A 173 13.55 -16.93 -2.15
CA LYS A 173 14.65 -17.26 -3.05
C LYS A 173 15.52 -16.03 -3.34
N ALA A 174 14.91 -14.89 -3.65
CA ALA A 174 15.64 -13.62 -3.85
C ALA A 174 16.48 -13.21 -2.61
N LEU A 175 15.94 -13.41 -1.40
CA LEU A 175 16.66 -13.11 -0.16
C LEU A 175 17.83 -14.07 0.09
N LYS A 176 17.78 -15.29 -0.44
CA LYS A 176 18.81 -16.34 -0.25
C LYS A 176 19.84 -16.42 -1.37
N SER A 177 19.53 -15.92 -2.56
CA SER A 177 20.40 -15.98 -3.73
C SER A 177 21.21 -14.70 -3.90
N ASN A 178 22.22 -14.75 -4.78
CA ASN A 178 22.84 -13.54 -5.32
C ASN A 178 22.03 -12.97 -6.51
N LEU A 179 22.44 -11.80 -7.03
CA LEU A 179 21.75 -11.11 -8.13
C LEU A 179 21.81 -11.90 -9.45
N GLU A 180 22.94 -12.55 -9.74
CA GLU A 180 23.14 -13.32 -10.97
C GLU A 180 22.23 -14.55 -11.00
N GLU A 181 22.23 -15.33 -9.92
CA GLU A 181 21.34 -16.48 -9.72
C GLU A 181 19.88 -16.07 -9.86
N PHE A 182 19.47 -14.96 -9.24
CA PHE A 182 18.10 -14.49 -9.35
C PHE A 182 17.74 -14.02 -10.76
N ASN A 183 18.66 -13.38 -11.47
CA ASN A 183 18.46 -12.99 -12.87
C ASN A 183 18.28 -14.22 -13.77
N LYS A 184 19.03 -15.30 -13.55
CA LYS A 184 18.84 -16.56 -14.26
C LYS A 184 17.44 -17.13 -14.01
N MET A 185 16.99 -17.15 -12.76
CA MET A 185 15.63 -17.59 -12.44
C MET A 185 14.56 -16.72 -13.12
N ILE A 186 14.78 -15.41 -13.28
CA ILE A 186 13.86 -14.54 -14.03
C ILE A 186 13.81 -14.96 -15.50
N GLN A 187 14.95 -15.26 -16.13
CA GLN A 187 14.99 -15.65 -17.55
C GLN A 187 14.23 -16.95 -17.82
N GLU A 188 14.30 -17.90 -16.88
CA GLU A 188 13.66 -19.21 -16.95
C GLU A 188 12.16 -19.20 -16.56
N ALA A 189 11.67 -18.11 -15.97
CA ALA A 189 10.29 -18.01 -15.51
C ALA A 189 9.28 -17.76 -16.67
N SER A 190 8.00 -18.07 -16.43
CA SER A 190 6.92 -17.66 -17.33
C SER A 190 6.82 -16.13 -17.43
N GLU A 191 6.28 -15.59 -18.52
CA GLU A 191 6.13 -14.14 -18.72
C GLU A 191 5.34 -13.47 -17.59
N GLU A 192 4.31 -14.14 -17.10
CA GLU A 192 3.56 -13.72 -15.92
C GLU A 192 4.49 -13.59 -14.70
N LYS A 193 5.21 -14.67 -14.33
CA LYS A 193 6.12 -14.65 -13.17
C LYS A 193 7.27 -13.64 -13.34
N LYS A 194 7.77 -13.43 -14.56
CA LYS A 194 8.85 -12.47 -14.87
C LYS A 194 8.54 -11.07 -14.40
N PHE A 195 7.32 -10.57 -14.60
CA PHE A 195 6.96 -9.21 -14.18
C PHE A 195 7.06 -9.04 -12.67
N TYR A 196 6.47 -9.97 -11.91
CA TYR A 196 6.55 -9.96 -10.44
C TYR A 196 8.01 -10.05 -9.96
N MET A 197 8.77 -11.01 -10.50
CA MET A 197 10.17 -11.22 -10.11
C MET A 197 11.05 -10.00 -10.44
N LYS A 198 10.80 -9.28 -11.55
CA LYS A 198 11.50 -8.03 -11.87
C LYS A 198 11.26 -6.95 -10.81
N ASN A 199 10.06 -6.86 -10.24
CA ASN A 199 9.78 -5.92 -9.15
C ASN A 199 10.43 -6.38 -7.83
N ILE A 200 10.36 -7.67 -7.50
CA ILE A 200 11.10 -8.23 -6.36
C ILE A 200 12.60 -7.97 -6.48
N ARG A 201 13.17 -8.09 -7.68
CA ARG A 201 14.58 -7.78 -7.92
C ARG A 201 14.93 -6.34 -7.52
N LYS A 202 14.07 -5.38 -7.88
CA LYS A 202 14.26 -3.96 -7.52
C LYS A 202 14.23 -3.75 -6.00
N ILE A 203 13.35 -4.46 -5.30
CA ILE A 203 13.20 -4.37 -3.83
C ILE A 203 14.35 -5.11 -3.13
N VAL A 204 14.90 -6.20 -3.67
CA VAL A 204 15.87 -7.03 -2.92
C VAL A 204 17.33 -6.68 -3.22
N PHE A 205 17.64 -6.25 -4.45
CA PHE A 205 19.03 -6.13 -4.91
C PHE A 205 19.46 -4.72 -5.31
N ASN A 206 18.56 -3.86 -5.79
CA ASN A 206 18.95 -2.58 -6.38
C ASN A 206 19.11 -1.48 -5.33
N TYR A 207 20.31 -1.35 -4.76
CA TYR A 207 20.64 -0.37 -3.74
C TYR A 207 22.00 0.28 -3.98
N ASN A 208 22.06 1.58 -3.75
CA ASN A 208 23.28 2.36 -3.59
C ASN A 208 23.75 2.36 -2.12
N HIS A 209 22.81 2.28 -1.18
CA HIS A 209 23.10 2.37 0.25
C HIS A 209 22.84 1.04 0.95
N GLN A 210 23.88 0.47 1.55
CA GLN A 210 23.83 -0.83 2.22
C GLN A 210 22.90 -0.82 3.45
N GLU A 211 22.87 0.26 4.22
CA GLU A 211 21.95 0.44 5.35
C GLU A 211 20.47 0.31 4.92
N VAL A 212 20.08 0.99 3.83
CA VAL A 212 18.71 0.92 3.28
C VAL A 212 18.39 -0.50 2.85
N LYS A 213 19.34 -1.18 2.19
CA LYS A 213 19.19 -2.58 1.79
C LYS A 213 18.94 -3.50 2.98
N ASP A 214 19.72 -3.35 4.04
CA ASP A 214 19.65 -4.24 5.20
C ASP A 214 18.34 -4.05 5.98
N GLN A 215 17.91 -2.81 6.20
CA GLN A 215 16.63 -2.50 6.85
C GLN A 215 15.44 -3.03 6.04
N ILE A 216 15.39 -2.78 4.72
CA ILE A 216 14.30 -3.30 3.87
C ILE A 216 14.29 -4.83 3.88
N ARG A 217 15.45 -5.49 3.80
CA ARG A 217 15.54 -6.95 3.87
C ARG A 217 15.12 -7.50 5.24
N GLN A 218 15.36 -6.78 6.33
CA GLN A 218 14.88 -7.16 7.66
C GLN A 218 13.36 -7.09 7.75
N ILE A 219 12.74 -6.01 7.26
CA ILE A 219 11.27 -5.88 7.23
C ILE A 219 10.66 -7.00 6.37
N LEU A 220 11.21 -7.25 5.16
CA LEU A 220 10.78 -8.35 4.31
C LEU A 220 10.78 -9.70 5.03
N LYS A 221 11.82 -10.01 5.80
CA LYS A 221 11.88 -11.27 6.57
C LYS A 221 10.75 -11.38 7.59
N ILE A 222 10.43 -10.29 8.29
CA ILE A 222 9.35 -10.26 9.30
C ILE A 222 8.00 -10.56 8.64
N ILE A 223 7.67 -9.82 7.57
CA ILE A 223 6.36 -9.95 6.92
C ILE A 223 6.20 -11.31 6.23
N ILE A 224 7.27 -11.85 5.64
CA ILE A 224 7.28 -13.16 4.97
C ILE A 224 6.97 -14.30 5.94
N VAL A 225 7.54 -14.27 7.14
CA VAL A 225 7.32 -15.33 8.14
C VAL A 225 5.83 -15.39 8.50
N GLY A 226 5.24 -14.24 8.84
CA GLY A 226 3.83 -14.18 9.23
C GLY A 226 2.88 -14.65 8.12
N ILE A 227 3.04 -14.14 6.90
CA ILE A 227 2.15 -14.54 5.80
C ILE A 227 2.32 -16.01 5.40
N LYS A 228 3.55 -16.55 5.43
CA LYS A 228 3.82 -17.95 5.11
C LYS A 228 3.15 -18.90 6.09
N GLU A 229 3.29 -18.63 7.39
CA GLU A 229 2.65 -19.43 8.45
C GLU A 229 1.13 -19.41 8.31
N SER A 230 0.58 -18.24 7.99
CA SER A 230 -0.85 -18.04 7.82
C SER A 230 -1.41 -18.80 6.60
N MET A 231 -0.72 -18.77 5.45
CA MET A 231 -1.09 -19.58 4.28
C MET A 231 -1.04 -21.08 4.55
N GLN A 232 0.02 -21.55 5.24
CA GLN A 232 0.15 -22.97 5.57
C GLN A 232 -0.98 -23.44 6.52
N LYS A 233 -1.38 -22.58 7.47
CA LYS A 233 -2.51 -22.85 8.36
C LYS A 233 -3.81 -23.04 7.58
N ILE A 234 -4.13 -22.16 6.62
CA ILE A 234 -5.33 -22.31 5.76
C ILE A 234 -5.28 -23.63 4.99
N ILE A 235 -4.19 -23.90 4.28
CA ILE A 235 -4.06 -25.10 3.44
C ILE A 235 -4.27 -26.37 4.29
N ASN A 236 -3.70 -26.40 5.49
CA ASN A 236 -3.86 -27.53 6.41
C ASN A 236 -5.31 -27.68 6.90
N GLN A 237 -6.01 -26.59 7.18
CA GLN A 237 -7.42 -26.61 7.57
C GLN A 237 -8.32 -27.10 6.44
N LEU A 238 -8.13 -26.58 5.24
CA LEU A 238 -8.86 -27.00 4.04
C LEU A 238 -8.68 -28.50 3.76
N LYS A 239 -7.44 -29.00 3.78
CA LYS A 239 -7.15 -30.43 3.64
C LYS A 239 -7.78 -31.28 4.74
N LYS A 240 -7.82 -30.78 5.98
CA LYS A 240 -8.49 -31.46 7.11
C LYS A 240 -9.99 -31.55 6.88
N ILE A 241 -10.63 -30.48 6.41
CA ILE A 241 -12.06 -30.47 6.08
C ILE A 241 -12.36 -31.48 4.97
N GLN A 242 -11.61 -31.43 3.87
CA GLN A 242 -11.75 -32.36 2.74
C GLN A 242 -11.63 -33.83 3.19
N LYS A 243 -10.57 -34.16 3.94
CA LYS A 243 -10.32 -35.51 4.45
C LYS A 243 -11.45 -36.02 5.37
N ASN A 244 -12.00 -35.15 6.21
CA ASN A 244 -13.06 -35.52 7.15
C ASN A 244 -14.43 -35.66 6.45
N LYS A 245 -14.73 -34.83 5.45
CA LYS A 245 -15.89 -34.98 4.57
C LYS A 245 -15.86 -36.33 3.86
N ALA A 246 -14.73 -36.67 3.23
CA ALA A 246 -14.54 -37.94 2.52
C ALA A 246 -14.75 -39.18 3.43
N LYS A 247 -14.38 -39.07 4.72
CA LYS A 247 -14.55 -40.14 5.70
C LYS A 247 -15.92 -40.15 6.39
N LYS A 248 -16.85 -39.26 6.01
CA LYS A 248 -18.14 -39.04 6.70
C LYS A 248 -17.98 -38.87 8.23
N LYS A 249 -16.87 -38.25 8.66
CA LYS A 249 -16.49 -38.12 10.08
C LYS A 249 -17.09 -36.89 10.77
N TYR A 250 -17.73 -36.00 10.02
CA TYR A 250 -18.38 -34.84 10.61
C TYR A 250 -19.84 -35.15 10.91
N SER A 251 -20.26 -34.87 12.14
CA SER A 251 -21.65 -34.50 12.38
C SER A 251 -21.92 -33.15 11.68
N TYR A 252 -23.18 -32.85 11.39
CA TYR A 252 -23.55 -31.55 10.83
C TYR A 252 -23.01 -30.38 11.69
N TYR A 253 -23.11 -30.50 13.02
CA TYR A 253 -22.62 -29.51 13.97
C TYR A 253 -21.09 -29.31 13.92
N ASP A 254 -20.32 -30.40 13.82
CA ASP A 254 -18.86 -30.31 13.76
C ASP A 254 -18.37 -29.70 12.45
N LEU A 255 -19.08 -29.96 11.34
CA LEU A 255 -18.79 -29.35 10.05
C LEU A 255 -19.08 -27.84 10.07
N ASP A 256 -20.24 -27.45 10.60
CA ASP A 256 -20.64 -26.04 10.75
C ASP A 256 -19.60 -25.24 11.55
N LYS A 257 -19.18 -25.76 12.71
CA LYS A 257 -18.14 -25.13 13.54
C LYS A 257 -16.79 -25.04 12.83
N ALA A 258 -16.43 -26.05 12.06
CA ALA A 258 -15.20 -26.03 11.26
C ALA A 258 -15.26 -25.00 10.14
N ILE A 259 -16.41 -24.85 9.48
CA ILE A 259 -16.63 -23.87 8.41
C ILE A 259 -16.63 -22.45 8.97
N LEU A 260 -17.26 -22.20 10.11
CA LEU A 260 -17.23 -20.89 10.77
C LEU A 260 -15.81 -20.47 11.14
N LYS A 261 -15.02 -21.39 11.68
CA LYS A 261 -13.62 -21.12 11.98
C LYS A 261 -12.81 -20.87 10.70
N LEU A 262 -13.04 -21.67 9.66
CA LEU A 262 -12.39 -21.49 8.36
C LEU A 262 -12.72 -20.11 7.77
N SER A 263 -13.99 -19.67 7.82
CA SER A 263 -14.39 -18.40 7.23
C SER A 263 -13.74 -17.20 7.93
N GLN A 264 -13.65 -17.22 9.26
CA GLN A 264 -12.89 -16.23 10.03
C GLN A 264 -11.40 -16.23 9.68
N ASP A 265 -10.78 -17.42 9.61
CA ASP A 265 -9.38 -17.55 9.24
C ASP A 265 -9.14 -17.10 7.79
N LEU A 266 -10.04 -17.40 6.84
CA LEU A 266 -9.95 -16.94 5.45
C LEU A 266 -10.05 -15.42 5.35
N TYR A 267 -11.02 -14.80 6.01
CA TYR A 267 -11.18 -13.34 6.02
C TYR A 267 -9.93 -12.64 6.57
N ARG A 268 -9.42 -13.11 7.72
CA ARG A 268 -8.15 -12.62 8.28
C ARG A 268 -7.00 -12.77 7.30
N ASN A 269 -6.90 -13.91 6.65
CA ASN A 269 -5.81 -14.17 5.71
C ASN A 269 -5.89 -13.32 4.45
N LEU A 270 -7.09 -13.04 3.95
CA LEU A 270 -7.32 -12.13 2.83
C LEU A 270 -6.75 -10.74 3.16
N HIS A 271 -7.08 -10.22 4.34
CA HIS A 271 -6.54 -8.95 4.85
C HIS A 271 -5.02 -8.96 5.03
N MET A 272 -4.47 -10.01 5.66
CA MET A 272 -3.02 -10.16 5.80
C MET A 272 -2.31 -10.25 4.44
N THR A 273 -2.91 -10.94 3.46
CA THR A 273 -2.37 -11.08 2.11
C THR A 273 -2.42 -9.75 1.38
N SER A 274 -3.53 -9.03 1.43
CA SER A 274 -3.65 -7.68 0.86
C SER A 274 -2.61 -6.74 1.47
N GLY A 275 -2.52 -6.69 2.81
CA GLY A 275 -1.54 -5.90 3.53
C GLY A 275 -0.09 -6.26 3.18
N PHE A 276 0.21 -7.55 2.99
CA PHE A 276 1.53 -7.99 2.54
C PHE A 276 1.93 -7.35 1.20
N TYR A 277 1.01 -7.28 0.24
CA TYR A 277 1.28 -6.70 -1.07
C TYR A 277 1.28 -5.17 -1.09
N VAL A 278 0.45 -4.53 -0.25
CA VAL A 278 0.55 -3.10 0.09
C VAL A 278 1.97 -2.81 0.60
N MET A 279 2.44 -3.57 1.59
CA MET A 279 3.76 -3.41 2.17
C MET A 279 4.91 -3.59 1.16
N LEU A 280 4.82 -4.53 0.20
CA LEU A 280 5.83 -4.64 -0.87
C LEU A 280 5.92 -3.36 -1.71
N THR A 281 4.79 -2.69 -1.91
CA THR A 281 4.70 -1.42 -2.65
C THR A 281 5.30 -0.27 -1.85
N ASP A 282 5.04 -0.25 -0.54
CA ASP A 282 5.62 0.74 0.35
C ASP A 282 7.13 0.58 0.49
N LEU A 283 7.62 -0.65 0.63
CA LEU A 283 9.06 -0.93 0.63
C LEU A 283 9.72 -0.53 -0.69
N TYR A 284 9.05 -0.74 -1.83
CA TYR A 284 9.53 -0.23 -3.12
C TYR A 284 9.65 1.29 -3.12
N THR A 285 8.65 1.98 -2.57
CA THR A 285 8.55 3.44 -2.52
C THR A 285 9.56 4.05 -1.57
N VAL A 286 9.64 3.55 -0.33
CA VAL A 286 10.63 3.94 0.68
C VAL A 286 12.04 3.75 0.15
N ARG A 287 12.33 2.58 -0.45
CA ARG A 287 13.63 2.35 -1.09
C ARG A 287 13.96 3.49 -2.06
N ARG A 288 13.02 3.88 -2.93
CA ARG A 288 13.29 4.94 -3.90
C ARG A 288 13.58 6.28 -3.21
N MET A 289 12.79 6.65 -2.22
CA MET A 289 12.97 7.91 -1.47
C MET A 289 14.32 7.97 -0.76
N LEU A 290 14.76 6.85 -0.16
CA LEU A 290 15.95 6.81 0.68
C LEU A 290 17.25 6.49 -0.08
N ASP A 291 17.21 5.55 -1.02
CA ASP A 291 18.40 5.03 -1.71
C ASP A 291 18.99 6.00 -2.75
N LYS A 292 18.21 6.97 -3.22
CA LYS A 292 18.65 7.92 -4.25
C LYS A 292 19.24 9.17 -3.62
N ASN A 293 20.51 9.42 -3.93
CA ASN A 293 21.24 10.59 -3.46
C ASN A 293 20.67 11.91 -3.97
N TYR A 294 20.07 11.89 -5.15
CA TYR A 294 19.46 13.08 -5.74
C TYR A 294 18.10 13.45 -5.12
N ILE A 295 17.51 12.60 -4.27
CA ILE A 295 16.21 12.85 -3.63
C ILE A 295 16.47 13.47 -2.26
N ASN A 296 16.29 14.78 -2.17
CA ASN A 296 16.37 15.53 -0.91
C ASN A 296 15.00 15.88 -0.37
N THR A 297 14.05 16.21 -1.25
CA THR A 297 12.66 16.48 -0.89
C THR A 297 11.77 15.47 -1.61
N ALA A 298 11.03 14.67 -0.85
CA ALA A 298 10.05 13.74 -1.40
C ALA A 298 8.65 14.11 -0.89
N VAL A 299 7.68 14.09 -1.79
CA VAL A 299 6.26 14.23 -1.47
C VAL A 299 5.58 12.95 -1.89
N PHE A 300 4.88 12.30 -0.97
CA PHE A 300 4.08 11.12 -1.25
C PHE A 300 2.61 11.45 -1.09
N TYR A 301 1.79 11.00 -2.04
CA TYR A 301 0.34 11.00 -1.91
C TYR A 301 -0.19 9.59 -2.23
N GLY A 302 -1.00 9.04 -1.34
CA GLY A 302 -1.68 7.76 -1.53
C GLY A 302 -2.67 7.48 -0.41
N GLY A 303 -3.15 6.25 -0.35
CA GLY A 303 -4.07 5.81 0.70
C GLY A 303 -3.46 5.92 2.09
N ALA A 304 -4.31 6.17 3.09
CA ALA A 304 -3.88 6.37 4.47
C ALA A 304 -3.16 5.16 5.06
N GLN A 305 -3.47 3.94 4.60
CA GLN A 305 -2.73 2.73 4.95
C GLN A 305 -1.27 2.79 4.47
N HIS A 306 -1.05 3.13 3.19
CA HIS A 306 0.29 3.30 2.62
C HIS A 306 1.08 4.38 3.39
N MET A 307 0.42 5.49 3.71
CA MET A 307 1.02 6.55 4.53
C MET A 307 1.46 6.04 5.91
N THR A 308 0.60 5.27 6.59
CA THR A 308 0.86 4.68 7.91
C THR A 308 2.05 3.71 7.86
N ASP A 309 2.09 2.85 6.84
CA ASP A 309 3.16 1.90 6.60
C ASP A 309 4.49 2.63 6.39
N ILE A 310 4.52 3.59 5.45
CA ILE A 310 5.71 4.40 5.15
C ILE A 310 6.19 5.17 6.38
N LEU A 311 5.28 5.81 7.13
CA LEU A 311 5.60 6.53 8.36
C LEU A 311 6.30 5.63 9.37
N ASN A 312 5.74 4.43 9.63
CA ASN A 312 6.30 3.48 10.57
C ASN A 312 7.68 2.96 10.12
N ILE A 313 7.88 2.74 8.82
CA ILE A 313 9.21 2.38 8.28
C ILE A 313 10.21 3.52 8.52
N LEU A 314 9.87 4.75 8.12
CA LEU A 314 10.79 5.89 8.19
C LEU A 314 11.22 6.20 9.63
N VAL A 315 10.28 6.20 10.57
CA VAL A 315 10.58 6.54 11.97
C VAL A 315 11.29 5.38 12.68
N ASN A 316 10.76 4.16 12.60
CA ASN A 316 11.26 3.06 13.41
C ASN A 316 12.53 2.39 12.85
N ASN A 317 12.74 2.44 11.53
CA ASN A 317 13.89 1.77 10.88
C ASN A 317 14.98 2.73 10.41
N PHE A 318 14.63 4.00 10.18
CA PHE A 318 15.56 4.99 9.62
C PHE A 318 15.71 6.25 10.49
N GLY A 319 15.09 6.29 11.67
CA GLY A 319 15.28 7.37 12.64
C GLY A 319 14.79 8.75 12.17
N PHE A 320 13.84 8.80 11.23
CA PHE A 320 13.23 10.06 10.83
C PHE A 320 12.44 10.68 11.99
N ASN A 321 12.53 12.01 12.11
CA ASN A 321 11.80 12.79 13.09
C ASN A 321 10.57 13.41 12.45
N VAL A 322 9.41 13.24 13.09
CA VAL A 322 8.19 13.95 12.71
C VAL A 322 8.31 15.41 13.16
N ILE A 323 8.11 16.33 12.22
CA ILE A 323 8.19 17.78 12.44
C ILE A 323 6.80 18.35 12.66
N ASP A 324 5.90 18.10 11.71
CA ASP A 324 4.53 18.56 11.73
C ASP A 324 3.62 17.38 11.35
N LYS A 325 2.45 17.28 11.96
CA LYS A 325 1.46 16.26 11.62
C LYS A 325 0.04 16.73 11.88
N PHE A 326 -0.87 16.26 11.05
CA PHE A 326 -2.31 16.36 11.25
C PHE A 326 -2.95 15.07 10.78
N SER A 327 -3.95 14.61 11.51
CA SER A 327 -4.81 13.52 11.06
C SER A 327 -6.19 13.70 11.65
N GLN A 328 -7.20 13.39 10.86
CA GLN A 328 -8.56 13.29 11.38
C GLN A 328 -8.77 12.08 12.29
N GLN A 329 -7.91 11.08 12.19
CA GLN A 329 -7.89 9.91 13.07
C GLN A 329 -6.45 9.62 13.53
N ASP A 330 -6.22 9.61 14.84
CA ASP A 330 -4.88 9.39 15.40
C ASP A 330 -4.22 8.09 14.94
N LEU A 331 -5.03 7.04 14.68
CA LEU A 331 -4.53 5.74 14.23
C LEU A 331 -3.74 5.83 12.91
N LEU A 332 -4.10 6.75 12.00
CA LEU A 332 -3.45 6.90 10.68
C LEU A 332 -2.04 7.48 10.77
N ILE A 333 -1.70 8.11 11.90
CA ILE A 333 -0.38 8.71 12.15
C ILE A 333 0.28 8.13 13.40
N THR A 334 -0.20 6.96 13.85
CA THR A 334 0.37 6.27 15.00
C THR A 334 1.67 5.59 14.61
N ILE A 335 2.71 5.84 15.42
CA ILE A 335 4.03 5.23 15.27
C ILE A 335 4.16 4.15 16.35
N ASP A 336 4.31 2.90 15.92
CA ASP A 336 4.48 1.75 16.80
C ASP A 336 5.75 0.97 16.44
N ARG A 337 6.68 0.84 17.39
CA ARG A 337 7.94 0.09 17.19
C ARG A 337 7.69 -1.39 16.88
N GLN A 338 6.54 -1.93 17.28
CA GLN A 338 6.14 -3.31 17.03
C GLN A 338 5.17 -3.43 15.85
N TYR A 339 4.91 -2.36 15.09
CA TYR A 339 3.90 -2.30 14.04
C TYR A 339 3.87 -3.55 13.13
N PHE A 340 5.01 -3.92 12.53
CA PHE A 340 5.07 -5.10 11.65
C PHE A 340 4.92 -6.43 12.41
N ASN A 341 5.43 -6.53 13.65
CA ASN A 341 5.25 -7.75 14.43
C ASN A 341 3.78 -7.92 14.85
N LYS A 342 3.11 -6.85 15.25
CA LYS A 342 1.69 -6.88 15.60
C LYS A 342 0.83 -7.25 14.40
N TYR A 343 1.06 -6.58 13.26
CA TYR A 343 0.29 -6.83 12.04
C TYR A 343 0.49 -8.25 11.49
N TYR A 344 1.73 -8.76 11.45
CA TYR A 344 2.01 -10.04 10.78
C TYR A 344 2.14 -11.26 11.71
N LYS A 345 2.40 -11.07 13.01
CA LYS A 345 2.54 -12.19 13.98
C LYS A 345 1.41 -12.27 14.98
N GLU A 346 1.01 -11.14 15.57
CA GLU A 346 0.08 -11.14 16.72
C GLU A 346 -1.37 -10.93 16.34
N TYR A 347 -1.65 -10.60 15.07
CA TYR A 347 -2.95 -10.18 14.54
C TYR A 347 -4.16 -10.71 15.32
N ASN A 348 -4.67 -9.84 16.19
CA ASN A 348 -5.91 -9.99 16.94
C ASN A 348 -7.02 -9.28 16.17
N GLN A 349 -8.21 -9.88 16.10
CA GLN A 349 -9.35 -9.35 15.34
C GLN A 349 -9.75 -7.92 15.73
N ASP A 350 -9.42 -7.48 16.95
CA ASP A 350 -9.71 -6.13 17.45
C ASP A 350 -9.06 -5.01 16.62
N TYR A 351 -8.06 -5.31 15.78
CA TYR A 351 -7.44 -4.34 14.86
C TYR A 351 -8.28 -4.10 13.58
N LEU A 352 -9.25 -4.98 13.30
CA LEU A 352 -10.22 -4.89 12.20
C LEU A 352 -11.63 -4.53 12.69
N ASP A 353 -11.83 -4.26 13.98
CA ASP A 353 -13.01 -3.50 14.41
C ASP A 353 -12.83 -2.06 13.91
N GLU A 354 -12.94 -1.94 12.58
CA GLU A 354 -13.35 -0.80 11.82
C GLU A 354 -14.67 -0.31 12.46
N LYS A 355 -14.54 0.42 13.55
CA LYS A 355 -15.13 1.75 13.53
C LYS A 355 -14.40 2.51 12.42
N GLU A 356 -14.73 2.17 11.17
CA GLU A 356 -14.67 3.10 10.06
C GLU A 356 -15.55 4.25 10.54
N TYR A 357 -14.95 5.18 11.27
CA TYR A 357 -15.56 6.47 11.46
C TYR A 357 -15.64 7.01 10.05
N TYR A 358 -16.85 7.01 9.50
CA TYR A 358 -17.14 7.59 8.20
C TYR A 358 -16.57 9.01 8.20
N ILE A 359 -15.39 9.17 7.61
CA ILE A 359 -14.81 10.49 7.42
C ILE A 359 -15.59 11.08 6.28
N LEU A 360 -16.62 11.85 6.62
CA LEU A 360 -17.48 12.42 5.59
C LEU A 360 -16.72 13.43 4.74
N ASN A 361 -15.73 14.16 5.28
CA ASN A 361 -14.99 15.19 4.56
C ASN A 361 -13.49 14.94 4.63
N GLN A 362 -12.83 14.74 3.50
CA GLN A 362 -11.39 14.52 3.48
C GLN A 362 -10.67 15.86 3.46
N CYS A 363 -10.20 16.27 4.64
CA CYS A 363 -9.64 17.59 4.88
C CYS A 363 -8.51 17.54 5.90
N VAL A 364 -7.38 18.17 5.60
CA VAL A 364 -6.32 18.40 6.58
C VAL A 364 -6.27 19.86 7.02
N ASP A 365 -6.10 20.09 8.32
CA ASP A 365 -5.76 21.41 8.86
C ASP A 365 -4.24 21.57 8.96
N VAL A 366 -3.72 22.54 8.21
CA VAL A 366 -2.30 22.87 8.09
C VAL A 366 -2.00 24.26 8.64
N SER A 367 -2.90 24.83 9.44
CA SER A 367 -2.74 26.16 10.03
C SER A 367 -1.48 26.27 10.90
N ASN A 368 -1.12 25.18 11.59
CA ASN A 368 0.02 25.11 12.50
C ASN A 368 1.31 24.62 11.84
N PHE A 369 1.29 24.27 10.55
CA PHE A 369 2.47 23.78 9.85
C PHE A 369 3.39 24.94 9.48
N LYS A 370 4.69 24.68 9.43
CA LYS A 370 5.61 25.59 8.74
C LYS A 370 5.26 25.63 7.24
N LYS A 371 5.10 26.83 6.68
CA LYS A 371 4.62 27.02 5.30
C LYS A 371 5.75 27.44 4.34
N PRO A 372 5.74 26.95 3.07
CA PRO A 372 4.95 25.81 2.61
C PRO A 372 5.38 24.52 3.32
N ILE A 373 4.48 23.52 3.40
CA ILE A 373 4.73 22.25 4.10
C ILE A 373 5.90 21.50 3.47
N ILE A 374 6.02 21.61 2.14
CA ILE A 374 6.99 20.92 1.27
C ILE A 374 8.31 21.68 1.20
#